data_AF-A0A916R7W0-F1
#
_entry.id   AF-A0A916R7W0-F1
#
_cell.length_a   1.000
_cell.length_b   1.000
_cell.length_c   1.000
_cell.angle_alpha   90.00
_cell.angle_beta   90.00
_cell.angle_gamma   90.00
#
_symmetry.space_group_name_H-M   'P 1'
#
loop_
_entity.id
_entity.type
_entity.pdbx_description
1 polymer ?
#
loop_
_entity_poly.entity_id
_entity_poly.type
_entity_poly.pdbx_seq_one_letter_code
_entity_poly.pdbx_strand_id
1 'polypeptide(L)' 'MPIFYINLDHRTDRRKRMESQLSALGLNATRVSATTPDQLSAQELASYCDPTGFWSIRPNELACT' A
#
# COMPACT_ATOMS: atom_id res chain seq x y z
N MET A 1 -9.65 15.82 8.67
CA MET A 1 -8.81 14.61 8.79
C MET A 1 -8.51 14.13 7.39
N PRO A 2 -7.24 13.88 7.03
CA PRO A 2 -6.92 13.38 5.69
C PRO A 2 -7.43 11.95 5.53
N ILE A 3 -7.91 11.62 4.33
CA ILE A 3 -8.39 10.29 3.98
C ILE A 3 -7.46 9.73 2.91
N PHE A 4 -6.97 8.52 3.13
CA PHE A 4 -6.09 7.84 2.20
C PHE A 4 -6.67 6.49 1.82
N TYR A 5 -6.45 6.08 0.59
CA TYR A 5 -6.70 4.72 0.13
C TYR A 5 -5.52 4.22 -0.70
N ILE A 6 -5.24 2.92 -0.57
CA ILE A 6 -4.11 2.23 -1.21
C ILE A 6 -4.60 1.11 -2.12
N ASN A 7 -3.67 0.50 -2.88
CA ASN A 7 -3.86 -0.76 -3.60
C ASN A 7 -4.94 -0.77 -4.71
N LEU A 8 -4.88 0.21 -5.62
CA LEU A 8 -5.78 0.27 -6.78
C LEU A 8 -5.06 0.79 -8.04
N ASP A 9 -3.75 0.58 -8.17
CA ASP A 9 -2.97 0.99 -9.35
C ASP A 9 -3.39 0.30 -10.64
N HIS A 10 -3.54 -1.02 -10.60
CA HIS A 10 -3.91 -1.79 -11.78
C HIS A 10 -5.42 -2.08 -11.88
N ARG A 11 -6.18 -1.82 -10.82
CA ARG A 11 -7.64 -2.04 -10.74
C ARG A 11 -8.43 -0.76 -10.93
N THR A 12 -8.30 -0.17 -12.12
CA THR A 12 -8.92 1.12 -12.48
C THR A 12 -10.45 1.09 -12.42
N ASP A 13 -11.06 -0.08 -12.64
CA ASP A 13 -12.49 -0.34 -12.45
C ASP A 13 -12.92 -0.05 -11.01
N ARG A 14 -12.23 -0.67 -10.04
CA ARG A 14 -12.50 -0.51 -8.61
C ARG A 14 -12.14 0.88 -8.12
N ARG A 15 -11.05 1.45 -8.62
CA ARG A 15 -10.63 2.82 -8.33
C ARG A 15 -11.74 3.83 -8.64
N LYS A 16 -12.25 3.83 -9.87
CA LYS A 16 -13.30 4.77 -10.29
C LYS A 16 -14.56 4.65 -9.44
N ARG A 17 -14.95 3.41 -9.11
CA ARG A 17 -16.08 3.16 -8.21
C ARG A 17 -15.85 3.75 -6.83
N MET A 18 -14.67 3.54 -6.24
CA MET A 18 -14.32 4.04 -4.92
C MET A 18 -14.27 5.58 -4.90
N GLU A 19 -13.62 6.20 -5.88
CA GLU A 19 -13.56 7.66 -6.03
C GLU A 19 -14.95 8.29 -6.21
N SER A 20 -15.82 7.66 -6.99
CA SER A 20 -17.20 8.11 -7.14
C SER A 20 -17.98 8.05 -5.82
N GLN A 21 -17.82 6.98 -5.04
CA GLN A 21 -18.48 6.85 -3.73
C GLN A 21 -17.96 7.87 -2.71
N LEU A 22 -16.65 8.08 -2.67
CA LEU A 22 -16.02 9.07 -1.79
C LEU A 22 -16.47 10.50 -2.16
N SER A 23 -16.50 10.82 -3.45
CA SER A 23 -17.00 12.10 -3.96
C SER A 23 -18.47 12.33 -3.61
N ALA A 24 -19.32 11.30 -3.75
CA ALA A 24 -20.74 11.39 -3.40
C ALA A 24 -20.97 11.66 -1.89
N LEU A 25 -20.01 11.28 -1.04
CA LEU A 25 -20.03 11.56 0.40
C LEU A 25 -19.36 12.89 0.77
N GLY A 26 -18.87 13.66 -0.22
CA GLY A 26 -18.09 14.88 0.02
C GLY A 26 -16.71 14.62 0.63
N LEU A 27 -16.20 13.39 0.53
CA LEU A 27 -14.92 12.98 1.10
C LEU A 27 -13.81 13.20 0.07
N ASN A 28 -12.90 14.12 0.38
CA ASN A 28 -11.69 14.30 -0.40
C ASN A 28 -10.60 13.35 0.09
N ALA A 29 -10.37 12.27 -0.67
CA ALA A 29 -9.38 11.26 -0.36
C ALA A 29 -8.21 11.30 -1.35
N THR A 30 -7.01 11.04 -0.85
CA THR A 30 -5.79 10.94 -1.65
C THR A 30 -5.43 9.48 -1.89
N ARG A 31 -5.22 9.13 -3.16
CA ARG A 31 -4.70 7.81 -3.52
C ARG A 31 -3.21 7.73 -3.24
N VAL A 32 -2.78 6.65 -2.59
CA VAL A 32 -1.37 6.32 -2.41
C VAL A 32 -1.06 5.03 -3.16
N SER A 33 0.07 4.99 -3.88
CA SER A 33 0.55 3.79 -4.56
C SER A 33 1.00 2.76 -3.54
N ALA A 34 0.71 1.48 -3.79
CA ALA A 34 1.23 0.41 -2.97
C ALA A 34 2.72 0.20 -3.30
N THR A 35 3.53 -0.04 -2.28
CA THR A 35 4.93 -0.45 -2.44
C THR A 35 4.97 -1.90 -2.89
N THR A 36 5.78 -2.20 -3.90
CA THR A 36 6.08 -3.57 -4.35
C THR A 36 7.42 -4.05 -3.79
N PRO A 37 7.69 -5.37 -3.69
CA PRO A 37 8.91 -5.88 -3.08
C PRO A 37 10.22 -5.35 -3.70
N ASP A 38 10.22 -5.04 -5.00
CA ASP A 38 11.36 -4.46 -5.72
C ASP A 38 11.62 -2.98 -5.37
N GLN A 39 10.67 -2.32 -4.70
CA GLN A 39 10.78 -0.93 -4.25
C GLN A 39 11.28 -0.82 -2.80
N LEU A 40 11.42 -1.94 -2.08
CA LEU A 40 11.92 -1.95 -0.70
C LEU A 40 13.41 -1.61 -0.67
N SER A 41 13.77 -0.67 0.19
CA SER A 41 15.16 -0.29 0.42
C SER A 41 15.91 -1.38 1.19
N ALA A 42 17.25 -1.38 1.08
CA ALA A 42 18.10 -2.27 1.87
C ALA A 42 17.90 -2.07 3.40
N GLN A 43 17.58 -0.84 3.82
CA GLN A 43 17.33 -0.53 5.22
C GLN A 43 16.01 -1.17 5.72
N GLU A 44 14.95 -1.09 4.93
CA GLU A 44 13.66 -1.73 5.26
C GLU A 44 13.80 -3.25 5.31
N LEU A 45 14.49 -3.84 4.33
CA LEU A 45 14.78 -5.27 4.32
C LEU A 45 15.59 -5.72 5.55
N ALA A 46 16.61 -4.95 5.94
CA ALA A 46 17.39 -5.26 7.14
C ALA A 46 16.57 -5.10 8.44
N SER A 47 15.61 -4.17 8.48
CA SER A 47 14.82 -3.89 9.68
C SER A 47 13.69 -4.90 9.91
N TYR A 48 13.06 -5.35 8.83
CA TYR A 48 11.82 -6.15 8.90
C TYR A 48 11.97 -7.57 8.38
N CYS A 49 12.96 -7.83 7.52
CA CYS A 49 13.14 -9.11 6.84
C CYS A 49 14.44 -9.83 7.26
N ASP A 50 15.09 -9.42 8.36
CA ASP A 50 16.24 -10.14 8.91
C ASP A 50 15.78 -11.53 9.40
N PRO A 51 16.25 -12.64 8.81
CA PRO A 51 15.79 -13.98 9.15
C PRO A 51 16.17 -14.42 10.57
N THR A 52 17.07 -13.70 11.24
CA THR A 52 17.45 -13.95 12.64
C THR A 52 16.55 -13.20 13.64
N GLY A 53 15.78 -12.22 13.16
CA GLY A 53 14.89 -11.40 13.96
C GLY A 53 13.64 -12.14 14.41
N PHE A 54 13.22 -11.91 15.65
CA PHE A 54 12.04 -12.55 16.23
C PHE A 54 10.73 -12.21 15.48
N TRP A 55 10.63 -11.02 14.89
CA TRP A 55 9.46 -10.54 14.13
C TRP A 55 9.71 -10.50 12.61
N SER A 56 10.62 -11.34 12.13
CA SER A 56 10.97 -11.39 10.71
C SER A 56 9.79 -11.73 9.83
N ILE A 57 9.60 -10.97 8.76
CA ILE A 57 8.63 -11.24 7.69
C ILE A 57 9.33 -11.29 6.34
N ARG A 58 8.70 -11.92 5.35
CA ARG A 58 9.24 -11.98 3.99
C ARG A 58 8.98 -10.67 3.25
N PRO A 59 9.80 -10.31 2.25
CA PRO A 59 9.56 -9.11 1.44
C PRO A 59 8.17 -9.05 0.79
N ASN A 60 7.59 -10.21 0.41
CA ASN A 60 6.23 -10.30 -0.13
C ASN A 60 5.12 -10.28 0.93
N GLU A 61 5.46 -10.29 2.21
CA GLU A 61 4.56 -10.05 3.34
C GLU A 61 4.66 -8.59 3.81
N LEU A 62 5.82 -7.95 3.60
CA LEU A 62 6.05 -6.53 3.88
C LEU A 62 5.46 -5.59 2.80
N ALA A 63 5.45 -6.03 1.54
CA ALA A 63 5.00 -5.25 0.39
C ALA A 63 3.91 -5.97 -0.42
N CYS A 64 3.16 -5.23 -1.26
CA CYS A 64 2.08 -5.79 -2.07
C CYS A 64 2.61 -6.44 -3.35
N THR A 65 2.04 -7.59 -3.71
CA THR A 65 2.26 -8.30 -4.99
C THR A 65 1.06 -8.21 -5.91
#